data_AF-A0A2T1CSG7-F1
#
_entry.id   AF-A0A2T1CSG7-F1
#
_cell.length_a   1.000
_cell.length_b   1.000
_cell.length_c   1.000
_cell.angle_alpha   90.00
_cell.angle_beta   90.00
_cell.angle_gamma   90.00
#
_symmetry.space_group_name_H-M   'P 1'
#
loop_
_entity.id
_entity.type
_entity.pdbx_description
1 polymer ?
#
loop_
_entity_poly.entity_id
_entity_poly.type
_entity_poly.pdbx_seq_one_letter_code
_entity_poly.pdbx_strand_id
1 'polypeptide(L)'
;MQEFIVSTLEDENDGDHNAGDLSLREAIALANENEGEDSITFDSSLSGGSIGLTQSEPTPRGGEFNQDLEITDSLNIVGLGAQNLTIDGLSRGNGIFEITGENTNVNLEGLTIANGSDARFFFNDAGVGGAIKFSGDNLTVKDSLITNSFADIGGAISSSGHVNINGSTISNNSGPGISDPSGAIDASSLDVTNSTISDNRDRGILAGTLNITNSTVSDNNTNNTSNGSSGFATEILTKGGTANVTSSIVTGNSQDQNSGDKFTDLGGEFISGGNNLIAESD
;
A
#
# COMPACT_ATOMS: atom_id res chain seq x y z
N MET A 1 16.46 15.03 -12.53
CA MET A 1 16.12 15.92 -11.40
C MET A 1 15.58 17.26 -11.87
N GLN A 2 14.30 17.22 -12.20
CA GLN A 2 13.36 18.32 -12.28
C GLN A 2 12.49 18.35 -11.02
N GLU A 3 11.84 19.48 -10.82
CA GLU A 3 10.90 19.69 -9.72
C GLU A 3 9.57 20.15 -10.32
N PHE A 4 8.50 19.42 -10.02
CA PHE A 4 7.14 19.73 -10.42
C PHE A 4 6.33 20.12 -9.18
N ILE A 5 5.61 21.23 -9.27
CA ILE A 5 4.75 21.71 -8.17
C ILE A 5 3.30 21.57 -8.61
N VAL A 6 2.63 20.56 -8.10
CA VAL A 6 1.19 20.34 -8.34
C VAL A 6 0.42 21.52 -7.76
N SER A 7 -0.47 22.09 -8.56
CA SER A 7 -1.15 23.36 -8.24
C SER A 7 -2.68 23.30 -8.34
N THR A 8 -3.23 22.14 -8.72
CA THR A 8 -4.67 21.86 -8.73
C THR A 8 -4.98 20.55 -7.99
N LEU A 9 -6.23 20.41 -7.53
CA LEU A 9 -6.75 19.15 -6.97
C LEU A 9 -7.42 18.26 -8.03
N GLU A 10 -7.61 18.78 -9.23
CA GLU A 10 -8.24 18.06 -10.33
C GLU A 10 -7.33 16.92 -10.80
N ASP A 11 -7.95 15.79 -11.16
CA ASP A 11 -7.26 14.68 -11.82
C ASP A 11 -7.47 14.79 -13.33
N GLU A 12 -6.50 15.40 -14.00
CA GLU A 12 -6.52 15.66 -15.44
C GLU A 12 -5.18 15.37 -16.11
N ASN A 13 -5.20 15.35 -17.43
CA ASN A 13 -4.02 15.22 -18.28
C ASN A 13 -4.36 15.83 -19.64
N ASP A 14 -4.62 17.13 -19.63
CA ASP A 14 -5.09 17.87 -20.80
C ASP A 14 -3.95 18.64 -21.49
N GLY A 15 -2.78 18.69 -20.86
CA GLY A 15 -1.57 19.32 -21.37
C GLY A 15 -1.50 20.82 -21.09
N ASP A 16 -2.42 21.36 -20.28
CA ASP A 16 -2.33 22.71 -19.74
C ASP A 16 -1.52 22.72 -18.44
N HIS A 17 -0.23 23.07 -18.56
CA HIS A 17 0.66 23.21 -17.41
C HIS A 17 0.83 24.68 -16.99
N ASN A 18 -0.14 25.55 -17.27
CA ASN A 18 -0.11 26.94 -16.84
C ASN A 18 -0.14 27.04 -15.30
N ALA A 19 0.24 28.22 -14.79
CA ALA A 19 0.29 28.44 -13.35
C ALA A 19 -1.11 28.26 -12.71
N GLY A 20 -1.21 27.31 -11.78
CA GLY A 20 -2.47 26.96 -11.10
C GLY A 20 -3.20 25.75 -11.69
N ASP A 21 -2.65 25.11 -12.73
CA ASP A 21 -3.34 24.05 -13.49
C ASP A 21 -2.60 22.72 -13.49
N LEU A 22 -1.32 22.67 -13.13
CA LEU A 22 -0.56 21.41 -13.13
C LEU A 22 -1.13 20.41 -12.12
N SER A 23 -1.71 19.32 -12.62
CA SER A 23 -2.26 18.22 -11.82
C SER A 23 -1.19 17.21 -11.38
N LEU A 24 -1.53 16.32 -10.45
CA LEU A 24 -0.62 15.23 -10.04
C LEU A 24 -0.35 14.25 -11.19
N ARG A 25 -1.36 13.92 -11.99
CA ARG A 25 -1.22 12.99 -13.11
C ARG A 25 -0.30 13.54 -14.19
N GLU A 26 -0.42 14.83 -14.51
CA GLU A 26 0.51 15.50 -15.43
C GLU A 26 1.91 15.61 -14.88
N ALA A 27 2.07 15.96 -13.59
CA ALA A 27 3.39 16.03 -12.97
C ALA A 27 4.12 14.66 -13.02
N ILE A 28 3.39 13.56 -12.79
CA ILE A 28 3.93 12.20 -12.93
C ILE A 28 4.26 11.88 -14.39
N ALA A 29 3.38 12.21 -15.34
CA ALA A 29 3.62 11.98 -16.76
C ALA A 29 4.88 12.73 -17.24
N LEU A 30 5.06 13.98 -16.84
CA LEU A 30 6.26 14.76 -17.12
C LEU A 30 7.49 14.15 -16.47
N ALA A 31 7.42 13.70 -15.21
CA ALA A 31 8.56 13.05 -14.56
C ALA A 31 8.99 11.76 -15.27
N ASN A 32 8.03 10.94 -15.72
CA ASN A 32 8.33 9.71 -16.47
C ASN A 32 9.04 9.97 -17.82
N GLU A 33 8.85 11.14 -18.43
CA GLU A 33 9.54 11.52 -19.68
C GLU A 33 11.00 11.96 -19.45
N ASN A 34 11.42 12.13 -18.19
CA ASN A 34 12.71 12.70 -17.83
C ASN A 34 13.56 11.67 -17.10
N GLU A 35 14.64 11.22 -17.75
CA GLU A 35 15.53 10.21 -17.17
C GLU A 35 16.14 10.67 -15.82
N GLY A 36 16.06 9.76 -14.85
CA GLY A 36 16.62 9.91 -13.51
C GLY A 36 15.63 10.48 -12.50
N GLU A 37 16.03 10.45 -11.23
CA GLU A 37 15.12 10.85 -10.14
C GLU A 37 14.68 12.32 -10.26
N ASP A 38 13.36 12.49 -10.28
CA ASP A 38 12.65 13.77 -10.26
C ASP A 38 11.84 13.93 -8.96
N SER A 39 11.41 15.15 -8.66
CA SER A 39 10.66 15.45 -7.44
C SER A 39 9.32 16.11 -7.76
N ILE A 40 8.27 15.67 -7.08
CA ILE A 40 6.94 16.27 -7.09
C ILE A 40 6.64 16.81 -5.70
N THR A 41 6.26 18.08 -5.63
CA THR A 41 5.74 18.74 -4.43
C THR A 41 4.37 19.35 -4.74
N PHE A 42 3.71 19.92 -3.74
CA PHE A 42 2.37 20.49 -3.88
C PHE A 42 2.36 21.94 -3.41
N ASP A 43 1.62 22.78 -4.12
CA ASP A 43 1.35 24.15 -3.69
C ASP A 43 0.64 24.12 -2.33
N SER A 44 1.10 24.96 -1.40
CA SER A 44 0.54 25.04 -0.04
C SER A 44 -0.96 25.35 0.01
N SER A 45 -1.52 25.95 -1.04
CA SER A 45 -2.95 26.24 -1.18
C SER A 45 -3.81 24.98 -1.29
N LEU A 46 -3.21 23.82 -1.62
CA LEU A 46 -3.90 22.52 -1.70
C LEU A 46 -4.06 21.85 -0.32
N SER A 47 -3.55 22.46 0.75
CA SER A 47 -3.60 21.90 2.11
C SER A 47 -5.04 21.70 2.59
N GLY A 48 -5.32 20.51 3.11
CA GLY A 48 -6.66 20.03 3.48
C GLY A 48 -7.48 19.50 2.30
N GLY A 49 -6.90 19.48 1.10
CA GLY A 49 -7.53 19.00 -0.13
C GLY A 49 -7.43 17.48 -0.35
N SER A 50 -8.18 17.02 -1.36
CA SER A 50 -8.17 15.64 -1.83
C SER A 50 -8.11 15.63 -3.34
N ILE A 51 -7.15 14.90 -3.90
CA ILE A 51 -7.04 14.59 -5.33
C ILE A 51 -7.78 13.27 -5.53
N GLY A 52 -9.00 13.34 -6.04
CA GLY A 52 -9.76 12.15 -6.40
C GLY A 52 -9.40 11.70 -7.80
N LEU A 53 -8.97 10.46 -7.98
CA LEU A 53 -8.69 9.93 -9.31
C LEU A 53 -10.01 9.85 -10.10
N THR A 54 -10.12 10.60 -11.19
CA THR A 54 -11.32 10.69 -12.02
C THR A 54 -11.08 10.45 -13.50
N GLN A 55 -9.82 10.51 -13.96
CA GLN A 55 -9.48 10.03 -15.30
C GLN A 55 -9.83 8.55 -15.39
N SER A 56 -10.44 8.16 -16.50
CA SER A 56 -10.98 6.82 -16.65
C SER A 56 -10.42 6.10 -17.86
N GLU A 57 -10.26 4.79 -17.74
CA GLU A 57 -9.91 3.91 -18.84
C GLU A 57 -11.02 2.89 -19.14
N PRO A 58 -11.20 2.52 -20.42
CA PRO A 58 -12.25 1.58 -20.81
C PRO A 58 -11.89 0.16 -20.37
N THR A 59 -12.90 -0.58 -19.92
CA THR A 59 -12.72 -2.00 -19.56
C THR A 59 -12.89 -2.91 -20.79
N PRO A 60 -12.24 -4.09 -20.85
CA PRO A 60 -12.42 -5.03 -21.96
C PRO A 60 -13.84 -5.57 -22.14
N ARG A 61 -14.72 -5.43 -21.14
CA ARG A 61 -16.10 -5.94 -21.14
C ARG A 61 -17.15 -4.83 -21.13
N GLY A 62 -16.73 -3.57 -21.30
CA GLY A 62 -17.57 -2.38 -21.26
C GLY A 62 -17.67 -1.77 -19.86
N GLY A 63 -17.75 -0.43 -19.81
CA GLY A 63 -17.65 0.36 -18.58
C GLY A 63 -16.31 1.09 -18.50
N GLU A 64 -16.10 1.79 -17.38
CA GLU A 64 -14.95 2.64 -17.11
C GLU A 64 -14.48 2.43 -15.66
N PHE A 65 -13.17 2.37 -15.45
CA PHE A 65 -12.54 2.44 -14.12
C PHE A 65 -11.63 3.65 -14.04
N ASN A 66 -11.36 4.11 -12.82
CA ASN A 66 -10.38 5.18 -12.61
C ASN A 66 -9.00 4.67 -13.03
N GLN A 67 -8.25 5.44 -13.81
CA GLN A 67 -6.91 5.07 -14.23
C GLN A 67 -5.90 5.26 -13.10
N ASP A 68 -4.99 4.29 -12.95
CA ASP A 68 -3.85 4.37 -12.03
C ASP A 68 -2.94 5.56 -12.36
N LEU A 69 -2.17 6.02 -11.37
CA LEU A 69 -1.02 6.89 -11.56
C LEU A 69 0.20 6.01 -11.87
N GLU A 70 0.58 5.94 -13.14
CA GLU A 70 1.70 5.11 -13.61
C GLU A 70 3.05 5.82 -13.36
N ILE A 71 3.96 5.16 -12.63
CA ILE A 71 5.33 5.66 -12.37
C ILE A 71 6.32 4.68 -12.98
N THR A 72 7.08 5.14 -13.98
CA THR A 72 8.02 4.30 -14.76
C THR A 72 9.49 4.67 -14.54
N ASP A 73 9.79 5.74 -13.81
CA ASP A 73 11.14 6.11 -13.39
C ASP A 73 11.17 6.49 -11.90
N SER A 74 12.37 6.63 -11.33
CA SER A 74 12.56 7.00 -9.93
C SER A 74 11.93 8.34 -9.62
N LEU A 75 11.18 8.41 -8.53
CA LEU A 75 10.33 9.56 -8.24
C LEU A 75 10.21 9.81 -6.74
N ASN A 76 10.39 11.07 -6.37
CA ASN A 76 10.18 11.54 -5.02
C ASN A 76 8.92 12.40 -4.93
N ILE A 77 7.84 11.89 -4.33
CA ILE A 77 6.59 12.63 -4.12
C ILE A 77 6.50 13.05 -2.65
N VAL A 78 6.53 14.36 -2.41
CA VAL A 78 6.47 14.96 -1.07
C VAL A 78 5.19 15.75 -0.91
N GLY A 79 4.24 15.17 -0.20
CA GLY A 79 2.95 15.76 0.15
C GLY A 79 3.04 16.86 1.21
N LEU A 80 1.87 17.40 1.57
CA LEU A 80 1.73 18.47 2.57
C LEU A 80 1.64 17.95 4.03
N GLY A 81 1.86 16.64 4.21
CA GLY A 81 1.64 15.90 5.44
C GLY A 81 0.37 15.05 5.37
N ALA A 82 0.38 13.86 5.99
CA ALA A 82 -0.71 12.89 5.86
C ALA A 82 -2.10 13.45 6.18
N GLN A 83 -2.21 14.42 7.11
CA GLN A 83 -3.49 15.04 7.48
C GLN A 83 -3.94 16.16 6.53
N ASN A 84 -3.09 16.54 5.57
CA ASN A 84 -3.24 17.76 4.78
C ASN A 84 -3.34 17.50 3.28
N LEU A 85 -3.12 16.28 2.80
CA LEU A 85 -3.31 15.94 1.40
C LEU A 85 -3.71 14.47 1.26
N THR A 86 -4.84 14.24 0.60
CA THR A 86 -5.34 12.90 0.28
C THR A 86 -5.23 12.64 -1.21
N ILE A 87 -4.70 11.48 -1.58
CA ILE A 87 -4.83 10.88 -2.91
C ILE A 87 -5.88 9.77 -2.78
N ASP A 88 -7.03 9.96 -3.44
CA ASP A 88 -8.22 9.14 -3.25
C ASP A 88 -8.56 8.36 -4.53
N GLY A 89 -8.49 7.03 -4.47
CA GLY A 89 -8.86 6.14 -5.58
C GLY A 89 -10.38 6.05 -5.83
N LEU A 90 -11.19 6.64 -4.95
CA LEU A 90 -12.67 6.67 -4.98
C LEU A 90 -13.33 5.27 -4.98
N SER A 91 -12.57 4.20 -4.74
CA SER A 91 -13.00 2.80 -4.83
C SER A 91 -13.63 2.42 -6.18
N ARG A 92 -13.14 2.99 -7.29
CA ARG A 92 -13.74 2.77 -8.64
C ARG A 92 -12.93 1.88 -9.59
N GLY A 93 -12.18 0.91 -9.08
CA GLY A 93 -11.90 -0.33 -9.83
C GLY A 93 -10.48 -0.57 -10.32
N ASN A 94 -9.58 0.42 -10.27
CA ASN A 94 -8.13 0.18 -10.32
C ASN A 94 -7.46 0.66 -9.01
N GLY A 95 -6.15 0.43 -8.93
CA GLY A 95 -5.33 0.89 -7.82
C GLY A 95 -5.21 2.41 -7.76
N ILE A 96 -4.17 2.90 -7.08
CA ILE A 96 -3.83 4.34 -7.09
C ILE A 96 -2.50 4.55 -7.76
N PHE A 97 -1.45 3.84 -7.32
CA PHE A 97 -0.12 3.90 -7.91
C PHE A 97 0.24 2.55 -8.53
N GLU A 98 0.55 2.56 -9.82
CA GLU A 98 1.19 1.44 -10.51
C GLU A 98 2.64 1.82 -10.82
N ILE A 99 3.58 1.15 -10.15
CA ILE A 99 5.01 1.48 -10.23
C ILE A 99 5.75 0.30 -10.85
N THR A 100 6.11 0.43 -12.12
CA THR A 100 6.56 -0.71 -12.97
C THR A 100 7.96 -0.56 -13.53
N GLY A 101 8.61 0.60 -13.35
CA GLY A 101 9.95 0.85 -13.88
C GLY A 101 11.03 -0.09 -13.34
N GLU A 102 11.95 -0.51 -14.19
CA GLU A 102 13.11 -1.31 -13.80
C GLU A 102 14.16 -0.45 -13.09
N ASN A 103 14.72 -0.94 -11.98
CA ASN A 103 15.68 -0.19 -11.15
C ASN A 103 15.11 1.14 -10.59
N THR A 104 13.79 1.21 -10.44
CA THR A 104 13.06 2.39 -9.99
C THR A 104 12.98 2.45 -8.47
N ASN A 105 13.33 3.62 -7.91
CA ASN A 105 13.15 3.93 -6.49
C ASN A 105 12.08 5.00 -6.34
N VAL A 106 11.07 4.74 -5.52
CA VAL A 106 9.97 5.70 -5.28
C VAL A 106 9.88 6.03 -3.80
N ASN A 107 9.81 7.33 -3.50
CA ASN A 107 9.50 7.82 -2.16
C ASN A 107 8.14 8.52 -2.17
N LEU A 108 7.24 8.08 -1.28
CA LEU A 108 5.94 8.68 -1.02
C LEU A 108 5.96 9.21 0.41
N GLU A 109 6.03 10.53 0.56
CA GLU A 109 6.17 11.19 1.85
C GLU A 109 5.00 12.11 2.15
N GLY A 110 4.47 12.06 3.38
CA GLY A 110 3.50 13.04 3.85
C GLY A 110 2.16 13.03 3.11
N LEU A 111 1.61 11.84 2.79
CA LEU A 111 0.36 11.68 2.07
C LEU A 111 -0.64 10.81 2.86
N THR A 112 -1.94 11.09 2.72
CA THR A 112 -2.95 10.04 2.86
C THR A 112 -3.22 9.43 1.49
N ILE A 113 -3.14 8.11 1.39
CA ILE A 113 -3.45 7.34 0.18
C ILE A 113 -4.64 6.44 0.54
N ALA A 114 -5.81 6.73 -0.03
CA ALA A 114 -7.06 6.15 0.45
C ALA A 114 -7.94 5.58 -0.64
N ASN A 115 -8.74 4.58 -0.25
CA ASN A 115 -9.84 4.03 -1.05
C ASN A 115 -9.40 3.47 -2.42
N GLY A 116 -8.16 2.98 -2.52
CA GLY A 116 -7.69 2.32 -3.73
C GLY A 116 -8.35 0.94 -3.88
N SER A 117 -8.75 0.56 -5.09
CA SER A 117 -9.54 -0.66 -5.28
C SER A 117 -9.24 -1.33 -6.62
N ASP A 118 -8.19 -2.14 -6.69
CA ASP A 118 -7.99 -3.08 -7.81
C ASP A 118 -8.91 -4.30 -7.58
N ALA A 119 -10.21 -4.05 -7.73
CA ALA A 119 -11.23 -5.08 -7.70
C ALA A 119 -11.66 -5.32 -9.15
N ARG A 120 -10.80 -6.02 -9.88
CA ARG A 120 -11.01 -6.43 -11.27
C ARG A 120 -12.08 -7.52 -11.39
N PHE A 121 -13.26 -7.30 -10.80
CA PHE A 121 -14.45 -8.18 -10.82
C PHE A 121 -14.86 -8.67 -12.21
N PHE A 122 -14.39 -8.01 -13.27
CA PHE A 122 -14.72 -8.31 -14.65
C PHE A 122 -13.59 -9.03 -15.43
N PHE A 123 -12.41 -9.17 -14.83
CA PHE A 123 -11.27 -9.90 -15.39
C PHE A 123 -11.13 -11.28 -14.74
N ASN A 124 -10.40 -12.18 -15.39
CA ASN A 124 -10.10 -13.51 -14.83
C ASN A 124 -8.83 -13.51 -13.96
N ASP A 125 -8.17 -12.35 -13.83
CA ASP A 125 -6.92 -12.20 -13.09
C ASP A 125 -7.20 -11.50 -11.75
N ALA A 126 -6.53 -11.95 -10.70
CA ALA A 126 -6.62 -11.35 -9.37
C ALA A 126 -6.13 -9.91 -9.38
N GLY A 127 -6.85 -8.99 -8.75
CA GLY A 127 -6.39 -7.61 -8.52
C GLY A 127 -5.21 -7.56 -7.55
N VAL A 128 -4.27 -6.65 -7.78
CA VAL A 128 -2.99 -6.61 -7.08
C VAL A 128 -2.65 -5.18 -6.66
N GLY A 129 -2.46 -4.95 -5.36
CA GLY A 129 -1.99 -3.65 -4.86
C GLY A 129 -3.08 -2.57 -4.89
N GLY A 130 -4.04 -2.64 -3.96
CA GLY A 130 -5.21 -1.76 -3.99
C GLY A 130 -4.84 -0.29 -3.90
N ALA A 131 -3.87 0.09 -3.06
CA ALA A 131 -3.28 1.42 -3.10
C ALA A 131 -2.05 1.45 -4.02
N ILE A 132 -1.12 0.52 -3.83
CA ILE A 132 0.17 0.53 -4.49
C ILE A 132 0.48 -0.87 -5.03
N LYS A 133 0.74 -0.93 -6.33
CA LYS A 133 1.37 -2.07 -6.99
C LYS A 133 2.80 -1.68 -7.35
N PHE A 134 3.78 -2.41 -6.82
CA PHE A 134 5.20 -2.07 -6.96
C PHE A 134 6.01 -3.24 -7.51
N SER A 135 6.72 -3.02 -8.61
CA SER A 135 7.68 -3.97 -9.17
C SER A 135 9.08 -3.39 -9.42
N GLY A 136 9.40 -2.23 -8.83
CA GLY A 136 10.73 -1.64 -8.86
C GLY A 136 11.68 -2.20 -7.79
N ASP A 137 12.75 -1.46 -7.49
CA ASP A 137 13.78 -1.87 -6.52
C ASP A 137 13.38 -1.53 -5.08
N ASN A 138 13.18 -0.24 -4.77
CA ASN A 138 12.82 0.23 -3.44
C ASN A 138 11.62 1.18 -3.46
N LEU A 139 10.59 0.85 -2.67
CA LEU A 139 9.48 1.73 -2.34
C LEU A 139 9.63 2.21 -0.90
N THR A 140 9.64 3.52 -0.68
CA THR A 140 9.57 4.13 0.64
C THR A 140 8.21 4.80 0.84
N VAL A 141 7.53 4.44 1.93
CA VAL A 141 6.33 5.12 2.41
C VAL A 141 6.68 5.77 3.74
N LYS A 142 6.71 7.10 3.76
CA LYS A 142 7.22 7.88 4.89
C LYS A 142 6.19 8.88 5.40
N ASP A 143 6.04 8.99 6.71
CA ASP A 143 5.15 9.96 7.37
C ASP A 143 3.73 10.02 6.74
N SER A 144 3.23 8.87 6.32
CA SER A 144 2.04 8.72 5.47
C SER A 144 0.99 7.80 6.10
N LEU A 145 -0.23 7.84 5.56
CA LEU A 145 -1.34 6.95 5.88
C LEU A 145 -1.79 6.22 4.63
N ILE A 146 -1.84 4.88 4.65
CA ILE A 146 -2.54 4.10 3.62
C ILE A 146 -3.76 3.42 4.23
N THR A 147 -4.95 3.70 3.69
CA THR A 147 -6.18 3.23 4.31
C THR A 147 -7.34 2.92 3.37
N ASN A 148 -8.23 2.04 3.83
CA ASN A 148 -9.46 1.65 3.13
C ASN A 148 -9.22 1.10 1.72
N SER A 149 -8.03 0.55 1.45
CA SER A 149 -7.71 -0.02 0.15
C SER A 149 -7.99 -1.51 0.09
N PHE A 150 -8.37 -1.96 -1.10
CA PHE A 150 -8.79 -3.33 -1.38
C PHE A 150 -8.16 -3.84 -2.67
N ALA A 151 -7.62 -5.06 -2.64
CA ALA A 151 -7.22 -5.83 -3.80
C ALA A 151 -7.20 -7.30 -3.42
N ASP A 152 -7.26 -8.21 -4.37
CA ASP A 152 -7.20 -9.64 -4.07
C ASP A 152 -5.86 -10.04 -3.44
N ILE A 153 -4.78 -9.39 -3.86
CA ILE A 153 -3.41 -9.56 -3.36
C ILE A 153 -2.87 -8.20 -2.94
N GLY A 154 -2.40 -8.07 -1.69
CA GLY A 154 -1.83 -6.82 -1.19
C GLY A 154 -2.86 -5.69 -1.16
N GLY A 155 -3.83 -5.75 -0.25
CA GLY A 155 -4.94 -4.81 -0.20
C GLY A 155 -4.52 -3.34 -0.18
N ALA A 156 -3.49 -3.03 0.61
CA ALA A 156 -2.78 -1.76 0.57
C ALA A 156 -1.65 -1.81 -0.46
N ILE A 157 -0.69 -2.71 -0.27
CA ILE A 157 0.55 -2.77 -1.03
C ILE A 157 0.76 -4.20 -1.51
N SER A 158 0.99 -4.37 -2.81
CA SER A 158 1.59 -5.57 -3.36
C SER A 158 2.92 -5.23 -4.01
N SER A 159 3.98 -5.91 -3.60
CA SER A 159 5.36 -5.62 -3.99
C SER A 159 6.16 -6.87 -4.33
N SER A 160 6.79 -6.89 -5.50
CA SER A 160 7.89 -7.84 -5.78
C SER A 160 9.26 -7.33 -5.35
N GLY A 161 9.40 -6.03 -5.07
CA GLY A 161 10.63 -5.37 -4.61
C GLY A 161 10.72 -5.21 -3.09
N HIS A 162 11.63 -4.33 -2.63
CA HIS A 162 11.78 -3.98 -1.22
C HIS A 162 10.87 -2.80 -0.83
N VAL A 163 10.20 -2.92 0.32
CA VAL A 163 9.31 -1.88 0.85
C VAL A 163 9.83 -1.41 2.21
N ASN A 164 9.96 -0.10 2.38
CA ASN A 164 10.29 0.55 3.64
C ASN A 164 9.11 1.42 4.10
N ILE A 165 8.56 1.12 5.27
CA ILE A 165 7.46 1.86 5.90
C ILE A 165 7.99 2.57 7.14
N ASN A 166 8.14 3.89 7.05
CA ASN A 166 8.76 4.72 8.09
C ASN A 166 7.80 5.78 8.63
N GLY A 167 7.62 5.85 9.96
CA GLY A 167 6.77 6.90 10.55
C GLY A 167 5.32 6.87 10.07
N SER A 168 4.86 5.75 9.53
CA SER A 168 3.62 5.67 8.73
C SER A 168 2.58 4.77 9.38
N THR A 169 1.33 4.91 8.94
CA THR A 169 0.21 4.08 9.36
C THR A 169 -0.41 3.34 8.17
N ILE A 170 -0.58 2.03 8.28
CA ILE A 170 -1.28 1.20 7.28
C ILE A 170 -2.48 0.56 7.98
N SER A 171 -3.69 1.00 7.66
CA SER A 171 -4.88 0.56 8.40
C SER A 171 -6.15 0.40 7.59
N ASN A 172 -7.05 -0.48 8.02
CA ASN A 172 -8.36 -0.71 7.39
C ASN A 172 -8.27 -1.18 5.92
N ASN A 173 -7.16 -1.79 5.50
CA ASN A 173 -7.02 -2.35 4.16
C ASN A 173 -7.37 -3.84 4.15
N SER A 174 -7.72 -4.41 2.99
CA SER A 174 -8.15 -5.81 2.88
C SER A 174 -7.57 -6.48 1.64
N GLY A 175 -6.91 -7.62 1.88
CA GLY A 175 -6.28 -8.46 0.86
C GLY A 175 -6.73 -9.90 1.01
N PRO A 176 -7.99 -10.25 0.66
CA PRO A 176 -8.59 -11.52 1.08
C PRO A 176 -7.97 -12.77 0.47
N GLY A 177 -7.26 -12.64 -0.66
CA GLY A 177 -6.67 -13.76 -1.39
C GLY A 177 -7.73 -14.69 -1.96
N ILE A 178 -8.04 -14.58 -3.26
CA ILE A 178 -9.06 -15.46 -3.86
C ILE A 178 -8.54 -16.88 -4.09
N SER A 179 -7.24 -17.03 -4.38
CA SER A 179 -6.59 -18.30 -4.73
C SER A 179 -5.40 -18.66 -3.84
N ASP A 180 -4.68 -17.66 -3.35
CA ASP A 180 -3.51 -17.82 -2.49
C ASP A 180 -3.62 -16.90 -1.27
N PRO A 181 -3.08 -17.29 -0.11
CA PRO A 181 -3.01 -16.41 1.04
C PRO A 181 -2.33 -15.08 0.68
N SER A 182 -2.99 -13.96 0.97
CA SER A 182 -2.41 -12.61 0.89
C SER A 182 -2.79 -11.80 2.13
N GLY A 183 -2.28 -10.58 2.23
CA GLY A 183 -2.60 -9.66 3.31
C GLY A 183 -2.79 -8.23 2.83
N ALA A 184 -2.96 -7.31 3.79
CA ALA A 184 -2.94 -5.88 3.53
C ALA A 184 -1.65 -5.47 2.84
N ILE A 185 -0.53 -6.02 3.28
CA ILE A 185 0.77 -5.88 2.64
C ILE A 185 1.23 -7.25 2.19
N ASP A 186 1.52 -7.39 0.90
CA ASP A 186 2.16 -8.56 0.30
C ASP A 186 3.48 -8.13 -0.34
N ALA A 187 4.62 -8.52 0.22
CA ALA A 187 5.92 -8.02 -0.21
C ALA A 187 7.01 -9.10 -0.26
N SER A 188 7.98 -8.98 -1.17
CA SER A 188 9.19 -9.82 -1.12
C SER A 188 10.05 -9.52 0.12
N SER A 189 10.22 -8.24 0.45
CA SER A 189 10.99 -7.78 1.60
C SER A 189 10.34 -6.52 2.18
N LEU A 190 10.17 -6.48 3.50
CA LEU A 190 9.48 -5.40 4.19
C LEU A 190 10.22 -4.97 5.46
N ASP A 191 10.57 -3.69 5.52
CA ASP A 191 11.07 -3.02 6.71
C ASP A 191 10.00 -2.06 7.26
N VAL A 192 9.67 -2.22 8.54
CA VAL A 192 8.68 -1.42 9.25
C VAL A 192 9.36 -0.74 10.44
N THR A 193 9.47 0.59 10.40
CA THR A 193 10.16 1.37 11.44
C THR A 193 9.34 2.55 11.92
N ASN A 194 9.17 2.70 13.23
CA ASN A 194 8.38 3.79 13.83
C ASN A 194 6.94 3.86 13.28
N SER A 195 6.36 2.72 12.92
CA SER A 195 5.12 2.68 12.14
C SER A 195 4.03 1.88 12.87
N THR A 196 2.79 2.06 12.44
CA THR A 196 1.63 1.29 12.91
C THR A 196 0.98 0.56 11.75
N ILE A 197 0.78 -0.75 11.88
CA ILE A 197 0.03 -1.56 10.93
C ILE A 197 -1.13 -2.18 11.70
N SER A 198 -2.35 -1.66 11.54
CA SER A 198 -3.48 -2.08 12.36
C SER A 198 -4.80 -2.20 11.64
N ASP A 199 -5.73 -2.97 12.20
CA ASP A 199 -7.12 -3.05 11.74
C ASP A 199 -7.24 -3.49 10.26
N ASN A 200 -6.22 -4.13 9.71
CA ASN A 200 -6.29 -4.64 8.36
C ASN A 200 -7.02 -5.98 8.34
N ARG A 201 -7.86 -6.18 7.32
CA ARG A 201 -8.70 -7.36 7.17
C ARG A 201 -7.92 -8.53 6.59
N ASP A 202 -8.39 -9.73 6.90
CA ASP A 202 -7.79 -10.99 6.46
C ASP A 202 -6.43 -11.25 7.13
N ARG A 203 -5.32 -10.88 6.49
CA ARG A 203 -3.96 -10.90 7.10
C ARG A 203 -3.38 -9.49 7.09
N GLY A 204 -2.68 -9.11 8.15
CA GLY A 204 -1.96 -7.82 8.15
C GLY A 204 -0.82 -7.79 7.15
N ILE A 205 0.11 -8.73 7.29
CA ILE A 205 1.39 -8.73 6.56
C ILE A 205 1.68 -10.14 6.06
N LEU A 206 2.05 -10.23 4.79
CA LEU A 206 2.67 -11.37 4.17
C LEU A 206 3.97 -10.93 3.50
N ALA A 207 5.13 -11.34 4.05
CA ALA A 207 6.42 -10.88 3.54
C ALA A 207 7.42 -12.03 3.37
N GLY A 208 8.30 -11.98 2.38
CA GLY A 208 9.42 -12.94 2.29
C GLY A 208 10.40 -12.75 3.46
N THR A 209 10.94 -11.55 3.61
CA THR A 209 11.70 -11.11 4.79
C THR A 209 10.97 -9.97 5.48
N LEU A 210 10.87 -10.01 6.80
CA LEU A 210 10.18 -9.00 7.59
C LEU A 210 11.07 -8.47 8.71
N ASN A 211 11.33 -7.16 8.73
CA ASN A 211 12.02 -6.50 9.83
C ASN A 211 11.09 -5.47 10.46
N ILE A 212 10.84 -5.58 11.76
CA ILE A 212 9.96 -4.67 12.50
C ILE A 212 10.76 -4.05 13.64
N THR A 213 10.89 -2.72 13.63
CA THR A 213 11.63 -1.97 14.66
C THR A 213 10.80 -0.82 15.19
N ASN A 214 10.71 -0.71 16.52
CA ASN A 214 9.99 0.37 17.20
C ASN A 214 8.58 0.63 16.63
N SER A 215 7.85 -0.45 16.33
CA SER A 215 6.58 -0.38 15.61
C SER A 215 5.49 -1.16 16.32
N THR A 216 4.24 -0.89 15.94
CA THR A 216 3.06 -1.63 16.42
C THR A 216 2.40 -2.33 15.24
N VAL A 217 2.19 -3.64 15.36
CA VAL A 217 1.40 -4.42 14.42
C VAL A 217 0.27 -5.08 15.20
N SER A 218 -0.96 -4.61 15.02
CA SER A 218 -2.07 -5.09 15.85
C SER A 218 -3.41 -5.25 15.16
N ASP A 219 -4.25 -6.15 15.65
CA ASP A 219 -5.65 -6.28 15.23
C ASP A 219 -5.84 -6.52 13.72
N ASN A 220 -4.84 -7.14 13.09
CA ASN A 220 -4.87 -7.44 11.65
C ASN A 220 -5.51 -8.82 11.37
N ASN A 221 -6.76 -9.00 11.79
CA ASN A 221 -7.42 -10.31 11.79
C ASN A 221 -8.88 -10.31 11.33
N THR A 222 -9.38 -9.24 10.71
CA THR A 222 -10.84 -9.10 10.58
C THR A 222 -11.39 -10.00 9.46
N ASN A 223 -12.06 -11.08 9.85
CA ASN A 223 -13.10 -11.84 9.15
C ASN A 223 -12.96 -12.03 7.62
N ASN A 224 -12.12 -12.99 7.20
CA ASN A 224 -12.31 -13.63 5.90
C ASN A 224 -13.57 -14.53 5.95
N THR A 225 -14.75 -13.98 5.64
CA THR A 225 -16.00 -14.76 5.52
C THR A 225 -16.18 -15.36 4.12
N SER A 226 -15.14 -15.42 3.29
CA SER A 226 -15.26 -16.11 2.00
C SER A 226 -15.44 -17.60 2.26
N ASN A 227 -16.67 -18.07 2.04
CA ASN A 227 -17.07 -19.48 2.12
C ASN A 227 -16.19 -20.32 1.17
N GLY A 228 -15.05 -20.81 1.64
CA GLY A 228 -14.14 -21.62 0.82
C GLY A 228 -12.71 -21.70 1.32
N SER A 229 -12.22 -20.72 2.07
CA SER A 229 -10.86 -20.73 2.63
C SER A 229 -10.78 -21.54 3.92
N SER A 230 -11.18 -22.81 3.86
CA SER A 230 -10.99 -23.76 4.95
C SER A 230 -9.50 -24.10 5.05
N GLY A 231 -8.76 -23.42 5.94
CA GLY A 231 -7.54 -24.00 6.49
C GLY A 231 -6.26 -23.16 6.56
N PHE A 232 -6.31 -21.83 6.44
CA PHE A 232 -5.10 -21.03 6.60
C PHE A 232 -5.18 -20.06 7.78
N ALA A 233 -4.34 -20.30 8.78
CA ALA A 233 -4.06 -19.39 9.89
C ALA A 233 -3.76 -17.98 9.37
N THR A 234 -4.40 -16.94 9.89
CA THR A 234 -4.20 -15.55 9.43
C THR A 234 -3.05 -14.84 10.13
N GLU A 235 -2.05 -15.59 10.60
CA GLU A 235 -0.86 -15.04 11.24
C GLU A 235 -0.14 -14.05 10.30
N ILE A 236 0.60 -13.08 10.87
CA ILE A 236 1.63 -12.37 10.11
C ILE A 236 2.60 -13.43 9.63
N LEU A 237 2.57 -13.72 8.35
CA LEU A 237 3.30 -14.86 7.80
C LEU A 237 4.54 -14.35 7.09
N THR A 238 5.69 -14.90 7.45
CA THR A 238 6.81 -14.87 6.54
C THR A 238 6.60 -15.98 5.50
N LYS A 239 6.81 -15.72 4.20
CA LYS A 239 6.68 -16.71 3.10
C LYS A 239 7.78 -17.80 3.18
N GLY A 240 7.86 -18.53 4.29
CA GLY A 240 8.96 -19.42 4.63
C GLY A 240 10.28 -18.71 4.99
N GLY A 241 10.24 -17.39 5.23
CA GLY A 241 11.42 -16.60 5.61
C GLY A 241 11.46 -16.23 7.09
N THR A 242 12.23 -15.19 7.42
CA THR A 242 12.53 -14.80 8.80
C THR A 242 11.88 -13.47 9.16
N ALA A 243 11.26 -13.39 10.34
CA ALA A 243 10.77 -12.17 10.96
C ALA A 243 11.75 -11.72 12.04
N ASN A 244 12.38 -10.57 11.88
CA ASN A 244 13.20 -9.94 12.90
C ASN A 244 12.40 -8.83 13.57
N VAL A 245 12.11 -8.96 14.87
CA VAL A 245 11.33 -7.96 15.61
C VAL A 245 12.17 -7.40 16.74
N THR A 246 12.25 -6.07 16.85
CA THR A 246 13.00 -5.36 17.90
C THR A 246 12.18 -4.20 18.44
N SER A 247 12.11 -4.08 19.78
CA SER A 247 11.43 -2.98 20.47
C SER A 247 10.00 -2.73 19.98
N SER A 248 9.25 -3.78 19.64
CA SER A 248 7.95 -3.64 18.95
C SER A 248 6.83 -4.40 19.64
N ILE A 249 5.59 -4.01 19.32
CA ILE A 249 4.36 -4.64 19.80
C ILE A 249 3.73 -5.41 18.63
N VAL A 250 3.46 -6.69 18.82
CA VAL A 250 2.77 -7.55 17.84
C VAL A 250 1.65 -8.28 18.57
N THR A 251 0.39 -7.86 18.36
CA THR A 251 -0.75 -8.39 19.15
C THR A 251 -2.06 -8.47 18.37
N GLY A 252 -2.85 -9.54 18.53
CA GLY A 252 -4.19 -9.59 17.93
C GLY A 252 -4.18 -9.76 16.41
N ASN A 253 -3.12 -10.36 15.88
CA ASN A 253 -2.95 -10.60 14.43
C ASN A 253 -3.31 -12.04 14.04
N SER A 254 -3.84 -12.82 14.97
CA SER A 254 -4.33 -14.18 14.76
C SER A 254 -5.86 -14.21 14.68
N GLN A 255 -6.39 -15.06 13.80
CA GLN A 255 -7.83 -15.37 13.70
C GLN A 255 -8.06 -16.83 14.09
N ASP A 256 -8.89 -17.08 15.10
CA ASP A 256 -9.45 -18.40 15.38
C ASP A 256 -10.51 -18.72 14.33
N GLN A 257 -10.15 -19.57 13.37
CA GLN A 257 -11.04 -20.05 12.31
C GLN A 257 -11.99 -21.15 12.82
N ASN A 258 -12.65 -20.93 13.96
CA ASN A 258 -13.58 -21.89 14.60
C ASN A 258 -13.03 -23.33 14.70
N SER A 259 -11.71 -23.52 14.60
CA SER A 259 -11.09 -24.85 14.59
C SER A 259 -10.66 -25.27 15.98
N GLY A 260 -10.68 -24.34 16.95
CA GLY A 260 -10.13 -24.55 18.28
C GLY A 260 -8.60 -24.62 18.29
N ASP A 261 -7.96 -24.34 17.16
CA ASP A 261 -6.51 -24.22 17.05
C ASP A 261 -6.08 -22.79 17.42
N LYS A 262 -5.07 -22.70 18.27
CA LYS A 262 -4.41 -21.44 18.62
C LYS A 262 -3.36 -21.12 17.58
N PHE A 263 -3.44 -19.92 17.02
CA PHE A 263 -2.46 -19.39 16.07
C PHE A 263 -1.62 -18.30 16.75
N THR A 264 -0.34 -18.27 16.43
CA THR A 264 0.59 -17.28 16.95
C THR A 264 0.42 -15.98 16.16
N ASP A 265 0.68 -14.81 16.75
CA ASP A 265 0.56 -13.56 15.98
C ASP A 265 1.63 -13.43 14.87
N LEU A 266 2.70 -14.24 14.95
CA LEU A 266 3.77 -14.37 13.96
C LEU A 266 3.88 -15.83 13.51
N GLY A 267 3.83 -16.07 12.20
CA GLY A 267 4.11 -17.34 11.55
C GLY A 267 5.49 -17.35 10.90
N GLY A 268 6.16 -18.51 10.93
CA GLY A 268 7.50 -18.72 10.34
C GLY A 268 8.64 -18.65 11.36
N GLU A 269 9.88 -18.47 10.88
CA GLU A 269 11.04 -18.29 11.77
C GLU A 269 11.02 -16.87 12.37
N PHE A 270 11.04 -16.79 13.70
CA PHE A 270 11.04 -15.53 14.43
C PHE A 270 12.34 -15.33 15.20
N ILE A 271 12.95 -14.16 15.03
CA ILE A 271 14.14 -13.72 15.76
C ILE A 271 13.81 -12.43 16.52
N SER A 272 13.91 -12.51 17.85
CA SER A 272 13.76 -11.35 18.73
C SER A 272 15.08 -10.60 18.87
N GLY A 273 15.13 -9.34 18.46
CA GLY A 273 16.21 -8.40 18.79
C GLY A 273 16.10 -7.77 20.19
N GLY A 274 15.08 -8.16 20.97
CA GLY A 274 14.85 -7.71 22.34
C GLY A 274 13.76 -6.64 22.48
N ASN A 275 13.25 -6.47 23.70
CA ASN A 275 12.23 -5.48 24.10
C ASN A 275 10.89 -5.56 23.35
N ASN A 276 10.47 -6.77 22.96
CA ASN A 276 9.19 -6.97 22.25
C ASN A 276 8.06 -7.34 23.21
N LEU A 277 6.83 -6.94 22.86
CA LEU A 277 5.59 -7.48 23.41
C LEU A 277 4.87 -8.23 22.28
N ILE A 278 4.87 -9.57 22.35
CA ILE A 278 4.23 -10.43 21.35
C ILE A 278 3.17 -11.24 22.06
N ALA A 279 1.92 -11.13 21.62
CA ALA A 279 0.84 -11.93 22.19
C ALA A 279 0.78 -13.30 21.51
N GLU A 280 0.39 -14.29 22.30
CA GLU A 280 -0.01 -15.62 21.85
C GLU A 280 -1.52 -15.71 22.06
N SER A 281 -2.27 -16.34 21.16
CA SER A 281 -3.72 -16.50 21.34
C SER A 281 -4.04 -17.37 22.58
N ASP A 282 -4.87 -16.82 23.49
CA ASP A 282 -5.35 -17.48 24.72
C ASP A 282 -6.50 -18.47 24.48
#